data_AF-A0A7C1K2J8-F1
#
_entry.id   AF-A0A7C1K2J8-F1
#
_cell.length_a   1.000
_cell.length_b   1.000
_cell.length_c   1.000
_cell.angle_alpha   90.00
_cell.angle_beta   90.00
_cell.angle_gamma   90.00
#
_symmetry.space_group_name_H-M   'P 1'
#
loop_
_entity.id
_entity.type
_entity.pdbx_description
1 polymer ?
#
loop_
_entity_poly.entity_id
_entity_poly.type
_entity_poly.pdbx_seq_one_letter_code
_entity_poly.pdbx_strand_id
1 'polypeptide(L)'
;MAVMRLADMALGQEADVFVLLVAKEELRTKNGKPYLRVTFRDASREVTVPIWDDSPWAAECRETWQPGVFYKVRGVFRQTNFGPQLEVRKIRQ
;
A
#
# COMPACT_ATOMS: atom_id res chain seq x y z
N MET A 1 2.96 -17.70 -6.01
CA MET A 1 2.10 -16.81 -5.19
C MET A 1 0.75 -16.73 -5.88
N ALA A 2 -0.35 -16.84 -5.15
CA ALA A 2 -1.69 -16.70 -5.73
C ALA A 2 -1.95 -15.26 -6.19
N VAL A 3 -2.73 -15.08 -7.25
CA VAL A 3 -3.20 -13.76 -7.70
C VAL A 3 -4.68 -13.64 -7.35
N MET A 4 -5.08 -12.54 -6.70
CA MET A 4 -6.48 -12.29 -6.37
C MET A 4 -6.80 -10.80 -6.25
N ARG A 5 -8.07 -10.47 -6.03
CA ARG A 5 -8.51 -9.10 -5.73
C ARG A 5 -8.14 -8.76 -4.30
N LEU A 6 -7.87 -7.49 -4.03
CA LEU A 6 -7.60 -7.00 -2.68
C LEU A 6 -8.83 -7.23 -1.77
N ALA A 7 -10.04 -7.11 -2.32
CA ALA A 7 -11.28 -7.37 -1.61
C ALA A 7 -11.45 -8.83 -1.14
N ASP A 8 -10.87 -9.78 -1.89
CA ASP A 8 -11.01 -11.21 -1.63
C ASP A 8 -9.94 -11.75 -0.66
N MET A 9 -8.95 -10.92 -0.28
CA MET A 9 -7.92 -11.33 0.68
C MET A 9 -8.51 -11.51 2.08
N ALA A 10 -8.20 -12.66 2.68
CA ALA A 10 -8.41 -12.91 4.10
C ALA A 10 -7.35 -12.21 4.96
N LEU A 11 -7.67 -11.96 6.24
CA LEU A 11 -6.71 -11.40 7.19
C LEU A 11 -5.50 -12.34 7.35
N GLY A 12 -4.30 -11.78 7.26
CA GLY A 12 -3.04 -12.50 7.30
C GLY A 12 -2.64 -13.17 5.99
N GLN A 13 -3.48 -13.12 4.95
CA GLN A 13 -3.18 -13.76 3.67
C GLN A 13 -2.15 -12.96 2.88
N GLU A 14 -1.16 -13.67 2.33
CA GLU A 14 -0.24 -13.13 1.33
C GLU A 14 -0.70 -13.48 -0.07
N ALA A 15 -0.73 -12.49 -0.96
CA ALA A 15 -1.03 -12.69 -2.37
C ALA A 15 -0.36 -11.63 -3.25
N ASP A 16 -0.30 -11.91 -4.55
CA ASP A 16 -0.10 -10.89 -5.58
C ASP A 16 -1.47 -10.26 -5.92
N VAL A 17 -1.59 -8.94 -5.84
CA VAL A 17 -2.81 -8.19 -6.18
C VAL A 17 -2.49 -7.08 -7.19
N PHE A 18 -3.48 -6.70 -7.99
CA PHE A 18 -3.40 -5.54 -8.87
C PHE A 18 -4.27 -4.42 -8.30
N VAL A 19 -3.65 -3.27 -8.04
CA VAL A 19 -4.30 -2.14 -7.37
C VAL A 19 -3.97 -0.84 -8.07
N LEU A 20 -4.93 0.08 -8.12
CA LEU A 20 -4.73 1.46 -8.51
C LEU A 20 -4.18 2.24 -7.32
N LEU A 21 -3.08 2.98 -7.51
CA LEU A 21 -2.71 4.02 -6.55
C LEU A 21 -3.64 5.22 -6.77
N VAL A 22 -4.51 5.51 -5.81
CA VAL A 22 -5.50 6.61 -5.95
C VAL A 22 -5.04 7.90 -5.31
N ALA A 23 -4.22 7.82 -4.25
CA ALA A 23 -3.68 8.98 -3.56
C ALA A 23 -2.27 8.71 -3.02
N LYS A 24 -1.47 9.76 -2.94
CA LYS A 24 -0.12 9.78 -2.35
C LYS A 24 0.11 11.16 -1.73
N GLU A 25 0.32 11.21 -0.43
CA GLU A 25 0.52 12.46 0.33
C GLU A 25 1.75 12.35 1.21
N GLU A 26 2.58 13.40 1.25
CA GLU A 26 3.68 13.48 2.21
C GLU A 26 3.20 14.12 3.52
N LEU A 27 3.33 13.38 4.61
CA LEU A 27 2.83 13.76 5.92
C LEU A 27 3.91 13.57 6.99
N ARG A 28 3.64 14.10 8.18
CA ARG A 28 4.47 13.90 9.38
C ARG A 28 3.61 13.40 10.53
N THR A 29 4.16 12.53 11.37
CA THR A 29 3.51 12.15 12.63
C THR A 29 3.50 13.33 13.59
N LYS A 30 2.78 13.20 14.72
CA LYS A 30 2.79 14.20 15.80
C LYS A 30 4.20 14.53 16.31
N ASN A 31 5.13 13.58 16.22
CA ASN A 31 6.51 13.73 16.66
C ASN A 31 7.45 14.15 15.51
N GLY A 32 6.90 14.56 14.36
CA GLY A 32 7.66 15.07 13.21
C GLY A 32 8.25 14.02 12.26
N LYS A 33 8.09 12.71 12.55
CA LYS A 33 8.59 11.62 11.69
C LYS A 33 7.87 11.67 10.32
N PRO A 34 8.57 11.85 9.20
CA PRO A 34 7.94 11.88 7.88
C PRO A 34 7.47 10.49 7.42
N TYR A 35 6.43 10.47 6.61
CA TYR A 35 5.94 9.28 5.91
C TYR A 35 5.12 9.68 4.69
N LEU A 36 5.04 8.80 3.69
CA LEU A 36 4.10 8.93 2.59
C LEU A 36 2.84 8.14 2.90
N ARG A 37 1.67 8.79 2.93
CA ARG A 37 0.38 8.10 3.01
C ARG A 37 -0.06 7.77 1.59
N VAL A 38 -0.10 6.49 1.26
CA VAL A 38 -0.60 6.01 -0.04
C VAL A 38 -1.93 5.30 0.13
N THR A 39 -2.79 5.43 -0.88
CA THR A 39 -4.08 4.75 -0.90
C THR A 39 -4.16 3.87 -2.12
N PHE A 40 -4.33 2.57 -1.90
CA PHE A 40 -4.49 1.57 -2.95
C PHE A 40 -5.94 1.13 -3.02
N ARG A 41 -6.45 0.95 -4.24
CA ARG A 41 -7.81 0.52 -4.48
C ARG A 41 -7.88 -0.58 -5.52
N ASP A 42 -8.75 -1.56 -5.32
CA ASP A 42 -9.25 -2.40 -6.42
C ASP A 42 -10.65 -1.90 -6.88
N ALA A 43 -11.52 -2.80 -7.34
CA ALA A 43 -12.87 -2.45 -7.75
C ALA A 43 -13.83 -2.19 -6.56
N SER A 44 -13.58 -2.79 -5.39
CA SER A 44 -14.56 -2.82 -4.28
C SER A 44 -13.95 -2.59 -2.89
N ARG A 45 -12.62 -2.51 -2.77
CA ARG A 45 -11.91 -2.22 -1.52
C ARG A 45 -10.84 -1.16 -1.74
N GLU A 46 -10.73 -0.28 -0.75
CA GLU A 46 -9.67 0.70 -0.61
C GLU A 46 -8.90 0.45 0.71
N VAL A 47 -7.58 0.58 0.67
CA VAL A 47 -6.72 0.51 1.86
C VAL A 47 -5.73 1.65 1.84
N THR A 48 -5.53 2.27 3.01
CA THR A 48 -4.54 3.33 3.20
C THR A 48 -3.33 2.76 3.92
N VAL A 49 -2.15 2.94 3.34
CA VAL A 49 -0.90 2.36 3.83
C VAL A 49 0.11 3.48 4.08
N PRO A 50 0.67 3.60 5.29
CA PRO A 50 1.81 4.48 5.52
C PRO A 50 3.09 3.83 4.99
N ILE A 51 3.76 4.49 4.06
CA ILE A 51 5.13 4.17 3.66
C ILE A 51 6.06 5.03 4.49
N TRP A 52 6.61 4.42 5.55
CA TRP A 52 7.55 5.08 6.45
C TRP A 52 8.88 5.38 5.75
N ASP A 53 9.56 6.43 6.17
CA ASP A 53 10.83 6.86 5.56
C ASP A 53 11.98 5.84 5.71
N ASP A 54 11.89 4.97 6.72
CA ASP A 54 12.80 3.84 6.97
C ASP A 54 12.37 2.55 6.24
N SER A 55 11.30 2.59 5.45
CA SER A 55 10.87 1.46 4.61
C SER A 55 11.78 1.30 3.40
N PRO A 56 12.05 0.06 2.93
CA PRO A 56 12.74 -0.16 1.66
C PRO A 56 12.03 0.48 0.47
N TRP A 57 10.73 0.80 0.60
CA TRP A 57 9.92 1.41 -0.45
C TRP A 57 9.90 2.94 -0.41
N ALA A 58 10.51 3.58 0.59
CA ALA A 58 10.36 5.03 0.80
C ALA A 58 10.83 5.86 -0.40
N ALA A 59 12.05 5.60 -0.87
CA ALA A 59 12.64 6.32 -2.01
C ALA A 59 11.84 6.07 -3.30
N GLU A 60 11.59 4.80 -3.63
CA GLU A 60 10.84 4.41 -4.83
C GLU A 60 9.41 5.00 -4.81
N CYS A 61 8.72 4.93 -3.66
CA CYS A 61 7.41 5.53 -3.49
C CYS A 61 7.44 7.03 -3.73
N ARG A 62 8.43 7.74 -3.19
CA ARG A 62 8.58 9.21 -3.35
C ARG A 62 8.81 9.60 -4.80
N GLU A 63 9.69 8.89 -5.50
CA GLU A 63 10.19 9.30 -6.81
C GLU A 63 9.36 8.77 -7.97
N THR A 64 8.81 7.55 -7.84
CA THR A 64 8.26 6.82 -8.99
C THR A 64 6.78 6.48 -8.87
N TRP A 65 6.25 6.31 -7.65
CA TRP A 65 4.83 5.95 -7.52
C TRP A 65 3.93 7.15 -7.81
N GLN A 66 2.97 6.96 -8.71
CA GLN A 66 2.10 8.01 -9.22
C GLN A 66 0.62 7.64 -9.03
N PRO A 67 -0.19 8.52 -8.43
CA PRO A 67 -1.64 8.38 -8.46
C PRO A 67 -2.17 8.26 -9.90
N GLY A 68 -3.17 7.40 -10.10
CA GLY A 68 -3.72 7.08 -11.42
C GLY A 68 -3.05 5.90 -12.12
N VAL A 69 -1.98 5.33 -11.55
CA VAL A 69 -1.25 4.19 -12.10
C VAL A 69 -1.61 2.89 -11.37
N PHE A 70 -1.74 1.80 -12.13
CA PHE A 70 -1.90 0.46 -11.59
C PHE A 70 -0.54 -0.16 -11.25
N TYR A 71 -0.50 -0.87 -10.12
CA TYR A 71 0.66 -1.58 -9.65
C TYR A 71 0.31 -3.04 -9.39
N LYS A 72 1.27 -3.94 -9.66
CA LYS A 72 1.24 -5.29 -9.11
C LYS A 72 1.95 -5.27 -7.75
N VAL A 73 1.22 -5.56 -6.69
CA VAL A 73 1.73 -5.60 -5.31
C VAL A 73 1.70 -7.03 -4.81
N ARG A 74 2.83 -7.53 -4.32
CA ARG A 74 2.83 -8.65 -3.37
C ARG A 74 2.71 -8.08 -1.98
N GLY A 75 1.73 -8.51 -1.21
CA GLY A 75 1.57 -8.03 0.15
C GLY A 75 0.72 -8.94 1.02
N VAL A 76 0.76 -8.63 2.32
CA VAL A 76 -0.03 -9.32 3.35
C VAL A 76 -1.16 -8.41 3.79
N PHE A 77 -2.41 -8.88 3.69
CA PHE A 77 -3.54 -8.11 4.19
C PHE A 77 -3.61 -8.19 5.71
N ARG A 78 -3.54 -7.07 6.42
CA ARG A 78 -3.50 -7.05 7.89
C ARG A 78 -4.54 -6.11 8.46
N GLN A 79 -5.08 -6.51 9.61
CA GLN A 79 -5.76 -5.57 10.50
C GLN A 79 -4.71 -4.83 11.32
N THR A 80 -4.80 -3.49 11.35
CA THR A 80 -3.95 -2.64 12.19
C THR A 80 -4.82 -1.78 13.11
N ASN A 81 -4.18 -1.07 14.05
CA ASN A 81 -4.86 -0.10 14.91
C ASN A 81 -5.48 1.08 14.13
N PHE A 82 -5.06 1.27 12.87
CA PHE A 82 -5.56 2.33 11.98
C PHE A 82 -6.48 1.77 10.88
N GLY A 83 -6.98 0.55 11.05
CA GLY A 83 -7.82 -0.14 10.07
C GLY A 83 -7.04 -1.15 9.20
N PRO A 84 -7.70 -1.75 8.21
CA PRO A 84 -7.10 -2.73 7.32
C PRO A 84 -6.06 -2.08 6.40
N GLN A 85 -4.90 -2.74 6.25
CA GLN A 85 -3.79 -2.29 5.41
C GLN A 85 -3.22 -3.45 4.59
N LEU A 86 -2.59 -3.11 3.47
CA LEU A 86 -1.79 -4.05 2.69
C LEU A 86 -0.31 -3.81 2.99
N GLU A 87 0.31 -4.72 3.77
CA GLU A 87 1.74 -4.66 4.03
C GLU A 87 2.52 -5.04 2.76
N VAL A 88 3.22 -4.08 2.16
CA VAL A 88 3.91 -4.25 0.87
C VAL A 88 5.20 -5.06 1.04
N ARG A 89 5.27 -6.23 0.38
CA ARG A 89 6.46 -7.10 0.29
C ARG A 89 7.22 -6.95 -1.02
N LYS A 90 6.52 -6.60 -2.09
CA LYS A 90 7.10 -6.27 -3.40
C LYS A 90 6.09 -5.44 -4.17
N ILE A 91 6.56 -4.49 -4.96
CA ILE A 91 5.72 -3.68 -5.83
C ILE A 91 6.44 -3.43 -7.15
N ARG A 92 5.67 -3.30 -8.21
CA ARG A 92 6.12 -2.86 -9.53
C ARG A 92 4.94 -2.26 -10.28
N GLN A 93 5.22 -1.28 -11.13
CA GLN A 93 4.29 -0.77 -12.12
C GLN A 93 3.97 -1.84 -13.18
#